data_AF-A0A661P094-F1
#
_entry.id   AF-A0A661P094-F1
#
_cell.length_a   1.000
_cell.length_b   1.000
_cell.length_c   1.000
_cell.angle_alpha   90.00
_cell.angle_beta   90.00
_cell.angle_gamma   90.00
#
_symmetry.space_group_name_H-M   'P 1'
#
loop_
_entity.id
_entity.type
_entity.pdbx_description
1 polymer ?
#
loop_
_entity_poly.entity_id
_entity_poly.type
_entity_poly.pdbx_seq_one_letter_code
_entity_poly.pdbx_strand_id
1 'polypeptide(L)' 'ASLTAEYDVPLWSDGRFFYRGYVYLAGNFSVVTKASFLASREEWSGRTKRPFSFDLGFKVETPIGLFTLSLGYIMDLVF' A
#
# COMPACT_ATOMS: atom_id res chain seq x y z
N ALA A 1 -8.09 2.67 13.22
CA ALA A 1 -8.14 3.74 12.20
C ALA A 1 -6.88 3.64 11.37
N SER A 2 -6.97 3.79 10.04
CA SER A 2 -5.84 3.76 9.12
C SER A 2 -5.72 5.09 8.38
N LEU A 3 -4.49 5.51 8.14
CA LEU A 3 -4.14 6.65 7.31
C LEU A 3 -3.38 6.13 6.08
N THR A 4 -3.84 6.51 4.90
CA THR A 4 -3.19 6.16 3.63
C THR A 4 -2.83 7.45 2.91
N ALA A 5 -1.57 7.58 2.50
CA ALA A 5 -1.12 8.64 1.62
C ALA A 5 -0.54 7.98 0.36
N GLU A 6 -1.02 8.39 -0.81
CA GLU A 6 -0.55 7.90 -2.11
C GLU A 6 -0.17 9.07 -2.99
N TYR A 7 0.94 8.92 -3.74
CA TYR A 7 1.40 9.89 -4.71
C TYR A 7 1.75 9.21 -6.03
N ASP A 8 1.07 9.64 -7.10
CA ASP A 8 1.25 9.14 -8.46
C ASP A 8 2.11 10.12 -9.27
N VAL A 9 3.24 9.64 -9.78
CA VAL A 9 4.13 10.38 -10.68
C VAL A 9 3.84 9.93 -12.12
N PRO A 10 3.28 10.80 -12.97
CA PRO A 10 3.09 10.47 -14.38
C PRO A 10 4.46 10.34 -15.07
N LEU A 11 4.68 9.20 -15.72
CA LEU A 11 5.89 8.94 -16.48
C LEU A 11 5.69 9.25 -17.97
N TRP A 12 4.55 8.87 -18.53
CA TRP A 12 4.16 9.20 -19.89
C TRP A 12 2.65 9.25 -20.04
N SER A 13 2.21 9.91 -21.10
CA SER A 13 0.78 10.09 -21.42
C SER A 13 0.48 9.99 -22.93
N ASP A 14 1.39 9.41 -23.71
CA ASP A 14 1.22 9.23 -25.16
C ASP A 14 1.47 7.77 -25.55
N GLY A 15 0.57 7.20 -26.35
CA GLY A 15 0.60 5.81 -26.78
C GLY A 15 -0.75 5.30 -27.28
N ARG A 16 -0.75 4.31 -28.19
CA ARG A 16 -1.98 3.69 -28.72
C ARG A 16 -2.56 2.60 -27.81
N PHE A 17 -1.70 1.76 -27.23
CA PHE A 17 -2.12 0.61 -26.42
C PHE A 17 -1.75 0.76 -24.93
N PHE A 18 -0.62 1.37 -24.61
CA PHE A 18 -0.23 1.75 -23.24
C PHE A 18 -0.17 3.27 -23.16
N TYR A 19 -1.32 3.91 -23.01
CA TYR A 19 -1.44 5.34 -23.28
C TYR A 19 -1.01 6.22 -22.10
N ARG A 20 -1.06 5.71 -20.86
CA ARG A 20 -0.64 6.46 -19.67
C ARG A 20 0.04 5.52 -18.67
N GLY A 21 1.14 5.99 -18.10
CA GLY A 21 1.93 5.23 -17.14
C GLY A 21 2.36 6.06 -15.95
N TYR A 22 2.37 5.44 -14.77
CA TYR A 22 2.70 6.09 -13.52
C TYR A 22 3.57 5.21 -12.67
N VAL A 23 4.46 5.83 -11.92
CA VAL A 23 5.03 5.21 -10.72
C VAL A 23 4.30 5.80 -9.53
N TYR A 24 3.91 4.95 -8.59
CA TYR A 24 3.23 5.39 -7.38
C TYR A 24 3.98 4.96 -6.13
N LEU A 25 3.88 5.82 -5.12
CA LEU A 25 4.36 5.59 -3.78
C LEU A 25 3.20 5.73 -2.82
N ALA A 26 2.93 4.70 -2.03
CA ALA A 26 1.91 4.74 -0.99
C ALA A 26 2.50 4.39 0.38
N GLY A 27 2.10 5.15 1.39
CA GLY A 27 2.39 4.88 2.79
C GLY A 27 1.09 4.60 3.53
N ASN A 28 1.03 3.47 4.23
CA ASN A 28 -0.12 3.03 4.99
C ASN A 28 0.26 2.89 6.45
N PHE A 29 -0.42 3.63 7.32
CA PHE A 29 -0.25 3.54 8.77
C PHE A 29 -1.57 3.09 9.41
N SER A 30 -1.55 1.94 10.07
CA SER A 30 -2.74 1.41 10.73
C SER A 30 -2.55 1.34 12.23
N VAL A 31 -3.44 2.00 12.98
CA VAL A 31 -3.54 1.82 14.43
C VAL A 31 -4.53 0.70 14.69
N VAL A 32 -3.99 -0.49 14.96
CA VAL A 32 -4.77 -1.65 15.37
C VAL A 32 -5.03 -1.54 16.88
N THR A 33 -6.19 -0.98 17.23
CA THR A 33 -6.72 -1.07 18.59
C THR A 33 -7.18 -2.50 18.84
N LYS A 34 -6.93 -3.05 20.04
CA LYS A 34 -7.14 -4.45 20.46
C LYS A 34 -8.46 -5.13 20.05
N ALA A 35 -9.48 -4.40 19.62
CA ALA A 35 -10.80 -4.91 19.26
C ALA A 35 -10.93 -5.44 17.81
N SER A 36 -10.02 -5.12 16.89
CA SER A 36 -10.20 -5.40 15.45
C SER A 36 -9.40 -6.59 14.91
N PHE A 37 -8.74 -7.38 15.75
CA PHE A 37 -7.94 -8.53 15.32
C PHE A 37 -8.45 -9.81 15.98
N LEU A 38 -9.06 -10.70 15.19
CA LEU A 38 -9.28 -12.10 15.54
C LEU A 38 -7.89 -12.77 15.56
N ALA A 39 -7.21 -12.62 16.70
CA ALA A 39 -5.78 -12.86 16.86
C ALA A 39 -5.41 -14.35 16.86
N SER A 40 -4.39 -14.67 16.08
CA SER A 40 -3.61 -15.89 16.21
C SER A 40 -2.88 -15.90 17.57
N ARG A 41 -2.52 -17.10 18.04
CA ARG A 41 -2.02 -17.38 19.40
C ARG A 41 -0.74 -16.61 19.79
N GLU A 42 -0.03 -16.03 18.83
CA GLU A 42 1.21 -15.26 19.03
C GLU A 42 1.01 -13.77 19.40
N GLU A 43 -0.20 -13.22 19.21
CA GLU A 43 -0.48 -11.79 19.46
C GLU A 43 -0.95 -11.47 20.89
N TRP A 44 -1.00 -12.48 21.77
CA TRP A 44 -1.28 -12.33 23.20
C TRP A 44 -0.15 -11.66 24.01
N SER A 45 0.93 -11.20 23.36
CA SER A 45 2.07 -10.52 24.01
C SER A 45 1.78 -9.08 24.49
N GLY A 46 0.56 -8.58 24.30
CA GLY A 46 0.10 -7.33 24.91
C GLY A 46 0.70 -6.04 24.33
N ARG A 47 1.61 -6.13 23.35
CA ARG A 47 2.16 -4.98 22.63
C ARG A 47 1.20 -4.51 21.53
N THR A 48 0.80 -3.24 21.59
CA THR A 48 0.08 -2.60 20.48
C THR A 48 0.98 -2.56 19.26
N LYS A 49 0.76 -3.47 18.30
CA LYS A 49 1.43 -3.41 17.01
C LYS A 49 0.91 -2.20 16.24
N ARG A 50 1.82 -1.33 15.83
CA ARG A 50 1.57 -0.23 14.90
C ARG A 50 2.18 -0.62 13.55
N PRO A 51 1.50 -1.45 12.75
CA PRO A 51 2.03 -1.82 11.44
C PRO A 51 2.07 -0.57 10.56
N PHE A 52 3.27 -0.30 10.05
CA PHE A 52 3.51 0.65 8.98
C PHE A 52 3.86 -0.14 7.73
N SER A 53 3.23 0.18 6.60
CA SER A 53 3.61 -0.40 5.32
C SER A 53 3.89 0.69 4.30
N PHE A 54 4.79 0.37 3.39
CA PHE A 54 5.16 1.20 2.27
C PHE A 54 5.04 0.38 0.99
N ASP A 55 4.35 0.94 0.01
CA ASP A 55 4.11 0.32 -1.28
C ASP A 55 4.74 1.19 -2.38
N LEU A 56 5.59 0.58 -3.19
CA LEU A 56 6.09 1.16 -4.43
C LEU A 56 5.46 0.37 -5.58
N GLY A 57 4.89 1.05 -6.55
CA GLY A 57 4.31 0.35 -7.69
C GLY A 57 4.29 1.14 -8.98
N PHE A 58 3.77 0.47 -9.99
CA PHE A 58 3.71 0.92 -11.36
C PHE A 58 2.30 0.67 -11.90
N LYS A 59 1.71 1.71 -12.45
CA LYS A 59 0.35 1.71 -13.00
C LYS A 59 0.44 1.96 -14.49
N VAL A 60 -0.28 1.17 -15.29
CA VAL A 60 -0.37 1.35 -16.75
C VAL A 60 -1.81 1.28 -17.18
N GLU A 61 -2.25 2.33 -17.86
CA GLU A 61 -3.58 2.40 -18.47
C GLU A 61 -3.53 1.82 -19.88
N THR A 62 -4.45 0.89 -20.15
CA THR A 62 -4.67 0.22 -21.43
C THR A 62 -6.13 0.40 -21.87
N PRO A 63 -6.48 0.16 -23.15
CA PRO A 63 -7.87 0.22 -23.62
C PRO A 63 -8.82 -0.72 -22.87
N ILE A 64 -8.28 -1.74 -22.21
CA ILE A 64 -9.03 -2.80 -21.52
C ILE A 64 -9.17 -2.49 -20.02
N GLY A 65 -8.37 -1.55 -19.48
CA GLY A 65 -8.39 -1.16 -18.08
C GLY A 65 -7.03 -0.75 -17.52
N LEU A 66 -6.96 -0.61 -16.20
CA LEU A 66 -5.77 -0.24 -15.44
C LEU A 66 -5.05 -1.49 -14.95
N PHE A 67 -3.80 -1.66 -15.36
CA PHE A 67 -2.90 -2.67 -14.79
C PHE A 67 -2.06 -2.04 -13.69
N THR A 68 -2.00 -2.66 -12.52
CA THR A 68 -1.19 -2.18 -11.39
C THR A 68 -0.28 -3.31 -10.92
N LEU A 69 1.03 -3.03 -10.86
CA LEU A 69 2.04 -3.88 -10.26
C LEU A 69 2.60 -3.17 -9.05
N SER A 70 2.63 -3.83 -7.89
CA SER A 70 3.12 -3.20 -6.67
C SER A 70 4.00 -4.12 -5.84
N LEU A 71 4.93 -3.50 -5.13
CA LEU A 71 5.82 -4.11 -4.17
C LEU A 71 5.55 -3.45 -2.82
N GLY A 72 4.98 -4.23 -1.91
CA GLY A 72 4.71 -3.80 -0.54
C GLY A 72 5.74 -4.31 0.45
N TYR A 73 6.14 -3.46 1.39
CA TYR A 73 6.96 -3.82 2.53
C TYR A 73 6.25 -3.43 3.83
N ILE A 74 6.04 -4.41 4.71
CA ILE A 74 5.34 -4.22 6.00
C ILE A 74 6.36 -4.31 7.13
N MET A 75 6.33 -3.34 8.04
CA MET A 75 7.15 -3.32 9.24
C MET A 75 6.28 -3.08 10.49
N ASP A 76 6.58 -3.84 11.55
CA ASP A 76 6.03 -3.60 12.86
C ASP A 76 6.87 -2.53 13.58
N LEU A 77 6.29 -1.37 13.85
CA LEU A 77 6.92 -0.36 14.71
C LEU A 77 6.81 -0.85 16.16
N VAL A 78 7.87 -1.49 16.64
CA VAL A 78 8.02 -1.87 18.05
C VAL A 78 8.56 -0.65 18.81
N PHE A 79 7.74 -0.05 19.66
CA PHE A 79 8.18 0.86 20.72
C PHE A 79 7.85 0.23 22.07
#